data_AF-A0A5N6KF60-F1
#
_entry.id   AF-A0A5N6KF60-F1
#
_cell.length_a   1.000
_cell.length_b   1.000
_cell.length_c   1.000
_cell.angle_alpha   90.00
_cell.angle_beta   90.00
_cell.angle_gamma   90.00
#
_symmetry.space_group_name_H-M   'P 1'
#
loop_
_entity.id
_entity.type
_entity.pdbx_description
1 polymer ?
#
loop_
_entity_poly.entity_id
_entity_poly.type
_entity_poly.pdbx_seq_one_letter_code
_entity_poly.pdbx_strand_id
1 'polypeptide(L)'
;MIASIPHGITDNQILWDPFLSTFEKITILADDVISNPAFTTTFFQIDMGVIGPLYNVAGACRHPIVRRKAIALLERVPSLQEGIWNAGMTARVARKVMELEESGIAEVREAADVPDWARISDVVPEFEKGGEASNVEVFNE
;
A
#
# COMPACT_ATOMS: atom_id res chain seq x y z
N MET A 1 -11.34 -22.88 -5.80
CA MET A 1 -11.00 -23.41 -4.46
C MET A 1 -10.56 -22.21 -3.64
N ILE A 2 -11.42 -21.71 -2.77
CA ILE A 2 -11.11 -20.56 -1.91
C ILE A 2 -10.54 -21.19 -0.65
N ALA A 3 -9.22 -21.09 -0.46
CA ALA A 3 -8.59 -21.51 0.77
C ALA A 3 -8.80 -20.38 1.78
N SER A 4 -9.85 -20.48 2.60
CA SER A 4 -10.03 -19.60 3.75
C SER A 4 -8.95 -19.94 4.77
N ILE A 5 -8.04 -19.01 5.01
CA ILE A 5 -7.03 -19.11 6.08
C ILE A 5 -7.75 -18.88 7.42
N PRO A 6 -7.44 -19.67 8.47
CA PRO A 6 -8.12 -19.54 9.76
C PRO A 6 -7.89 -18.15 10.35
N HIS A 7 -9.00 -17.45 10.62
CA HIS A 7 -9.04 -16.21 11.39
C HIS A 7 -8.68 -16.53 12.85
N GLY A 8 -7.54 -16.03 13.33
CA GLY A 8 -7.06 -16.38 14.68
C GLY A 8 -5.59 -16.09 14.99
N ILE A 9 -4.79 -15.64 14.02
CA ILE A 9 -3.56 -14.91 14.34
C ILE A 9 -4.01 -13.46 14.47
N THR A 10 -3.99 -12.90 15.68
CA THR A 10 -4.08 -11.45 15.86
C THR A 10 -2.94 -10.86 15.05
N ASP A 11 -3.25 -10.30 13.89
CA ASP A 11 -2.28 -9.63 13.04
C ASP A 11 -1.92 -8.33 13.73
N ASN A 12 -0.95 -8.43 14.64
CA ASN A 12 -0.45 -7.31 15.40
C ASN A 12 0.39 -6.46 14.43
N GLN A 13 -0.29 -5.53 13.78
CA GLN A 13 0.27 -4.66 12.76
C GLN A 13 1.22 -3.62 13.37
N ILE A 14 1.19 -3.40 14.69
CA ILE A 14 2.14 -2.52 15.38
C ILE A 14 3.57 -3.09 15.42
N LEU A 15 3.76 -4.39 15.15
CA LEU A 15 5.08 -5.03 15.07
C LEU A 15 5.97 -4.44 13.96
N TRP A 16 5.39 -3.73 13.00
CA TRP A 16 6.12 -3.10 11.90
C TRP A 16 6.76 -1.76 12.28
N ASP A 17 6.31 -1.11 13.36
CA ASP A 17 6.78 0.22 13.78
C ASP A 17 8.31 0.35 13.93
N PRO A 18 9.04 -0.62 14.52
CA PRO A 18 10.50 -0.53 14.65
C PRO A 18 11.24 -0.43 13.30
N PHE A 19 10.58 -0.78 12.19
CA PHE A 19 11.16 -0.77 10.85
C PHE A 19 10.98 0.54 10.09
N LEU A 20 10.53 1.62 10.74
CA LEU A 20 10.36 2.95 10.13
C LEU A 20 11.57 3.36 9.27
N SER A 21 12.79 3.24 9.80
CA SER A 21 14.02 3.59 9.08
C SER A 21 14.25 2.73 7.82
N THR A 22 13.75 1.51 7.79
CA THR A 22 13.81 0.63 6.62
C THR A 22 12.77 1.06 5.59
N PHE A 23 11.55 1.40 6.02
CA PHE A 23 10.52 1.94 5.14
C PHE A 23 10.96 3.27 4.51
N GLU A 24 11.57 4.17 5.27
CA GLU A 24 12.16 5.41 4.73
C GLU A 24 13.17 5.12 3.61
N LYS A 25 14.11 4.19 3.85
CA LYS A 25 15.09 3.77 2.85
C LYS A 25 14.43 3.19 1.60
N ILE A 26 13.40 2.37 1.75
CA ILE A 26 12.64 1.84 0.60
C ILE A 26 12.07 2.99 -0.22
N THR A 27 11.44 3.99 0.41
CA THR A 27 10.89 5.14 -0.34
C THR A 27 11.96 5.99 -1.01
N ILE A 28 13.16 6.09 -0.44
CA ILE A 28 14.28 6.84 -1.04
C ILE A 28 14.78 6.10 -2.29
N LEU A 29 15.08 4.80 -2.15
CA LEU A 29 15.59 3.99 -3.26
C LEU A 29 14.57 3.87 -4.40
N ALA A 30 13.28 3.72 -4.06
CA ALA A 30 12.21 3.68 -5.06
C ALA A 30 12.08 5.02 -5.81
N ASP A 31 12.27 6.15 -5.13
CA ASP A 31 12.29 7.46 -5.76
C ASP A 31 13.45 7.61 -6.76
N ASP A 32 14.65 7.14 -6.40
CA ASP A 32 15.80 7.13 -7.29
C ASP A 32 15.53 6.29 -8.57
N VAL A 33 14.91 5.12 -8.41
CA VAL A 33 14.55 4.23 -9.52
C VAL A 33 13.47 4.88 -10.41
N ILE A 34 12.40 5.41 -9.82
CA ILE A 34 11.29 6.06 -10.53
C ILE A 34 11.77 7.33 -11.25
N SER A 35 12.77 8.01 -10.71
CA SER A 35 13.35 9.21 -11.32
C SER A 35 14.19 8.90 -12.56
N ASN A 36 14.52 7.62 -12.83
CA ASN A 36 15.19 7.21 -14.04
C ASN A 36 14.19 6.96 -15.20
N PRO A 37 14.20 7.74 -16.29
CA PRO A 37 13.29 7.56 -17.43
C PRO A 37 13.41 6.19 -18.12
N ALA A 38 14.57 5.55 -18.04
CA ALA A 38 14.74 4.20 -18.60
C ALA A 38 13.85 3.17 -17.90
N PHE A 39 13.53 3.40 -16.62
CA PHE A 39 12.62 2.55 -15.86
C PHE A 39 11.16 2.86 -16.20
N THR A 40 10.79 4.14 -16.23
CA THR A 40 9.37 4.58 -16.35
C THR A 40 8.81 4.57 -17.76
N THR A 41 9.66 4.45 -18.78
CA THR A 41 9.23 4.27 -20.19
C THR A 41 8.76 2.85 -20.50
N THR A 42 9.00 1.89 -19.59
CA THR A 42 8.52 0.52 -19.72
C THR A 42 7.13 0.39 -19.10
N PHE A 43 6.13 -0.01 -19.89
CA PHE A 43 4.76 -0.19 -19.40
C PHE A 43 4.56 -1.52 -18.66
N PHE A 44 5.34 -2.55 -18.97
CA PHE A 44 5.20 -3.90 -18.41
C PHE A 44 6.55 -4.53 -18.10
N GLN A 45 6.69 -5.03 -16.86
CA GLN A 45 7.85 -5.77 -16.37
C GLN A 45 7.38 -7.10 -15.76
N ILE A 46 8.07 -8.19 -16.09
CA ILE A 46 7.77 -9.52 -15.53
C ILE A 46 8.37 -9.67 -14.13
N ASP A 47 9.53 -9.05 -13.91
CA ASP A 47 10.25 -9.12 -12.64
C ASP A 47 9.66 -8.18 -11.59
N MET A 48 9.94 -8.46 -10.31
CA MET A 48 9.62 -7.56 -9.20
C MET A 48 10.38 -6.25 -9.33
N GLY A 49 9.67 -5.13 -9.27
CA GLY A 49 10.24 -3.79 -9.29
C GLY A 49 9.93 -3.03 -7.99
N VAL A 50 9.43 -1.81 -8.14
CA VAL A 50 9.16 -0.88 -7.02
C VAL A 50 7.73 -0.96 -6.50
N ILE A 51 6.76 -1.51 -7.26
CA ILE A 51 5.35 -1.47 -6.87
C ILE A 51 5.09 -2.28 -5.61
N GLY A 52 5.54 -3.53 -5.56
CA GLY A 52 5.35 -4.41 -4.40
C GLY A 52 5.96 -3.84 -3.10
N PRO A 53 7.25 -3.43 -3.10
CA PRO A 53 7.87 -2.78 -1.94
C PRO A 53 7.14 -1.50 -1.49
N LEU A 54 6.73 -0.64 -2.42
CA LEU A 54 5.98 0.58 -2.08
C LEU A 54 4.59 0.28 -1.51
N TYR A 55 3.90 -0.74 -2.02
CA TYR A 55 2.63 -1.18 -1.46
C TYR A 55 2.79 -1.70 -0.02
N ASN A 56 3.83 -2.51 0.24
CA ASN A 56 4.14 -2.96 1.58
C ASN A 56 4.44 -1.79 2.53
N VAL A 57 5.18 -0.77 2.08
CA VAL A 57 5.39 0.45 2.90
C VAL A 57 4.07 1.14 3.19
N ALA A 58 3.23 1.36 2.17
CA ALA A 58 1.97 2.07 2.34
C ALA A 58 0.97 1.34 3.27
N GLY A 59 0.98 0.01 3.23
CA GLY A 59 0.17 -0.87 4.07
C GLY A 59 0.72 -1.02 5.47
N ALA A 60 1.98 -1.44 5.64
CA ALA A 60 2.57 -1.80 6.93
C ALA A 60 3.04 -0.60 7.77
N CYS A 61 3.48 0.51 7.15
CA CYS A 61 3.96 1.68 7.88
C CYS A 61 2.79 2.56 8.34
N ARG A 62 2.66 2.76 9.66
CA ARG A 62 1.66 3.70 10.23
C ARG A 62 2.10 5.16 10.22
N HIS A 63 3.40 5.43 10.10
CA HIS A 63 3.92 6.80 10.14
C HIS A 63 3.41 7.61 8.93
N PRO A 64 2.70 8.74 9.15
CA PRO A 64 1.90 9.40 8.12
C PRO A 64 2.73 9.89 6.93
N ILE A 65 3.93 10.40 7.18
CA ILE A 65 4.83 10.93 6.14
C ILE A 65 5.31 9.82 5.20
N VAL A 66 5.78 8.70 5.75
CA VAL A 66 6.42 7.63 4.97
C VAL A 66 5.40 6.87 4.14
N ARG A 67 4.24 6.54 4.72
CA ARG A 67 3.16 5.86 3.99
C ARG A 67 2.60 6.70 2.85
N ARG A 68 2.38 8.01 3.08
CA ARG A 68 1.91 8.94 2.03
C ARG A 68 2.95 9.12 0.93
N LYS A 69 4.24 9.16 1.29
CA LYS A 69 5.32 9.19 0.30
C LYS A 69 5.32 7.96 -0.60
N ALA A 70 5.11 6.76 -0.04
CA ALA A 70 5.04 5.54 -0.83
C ALA A 70 3.87 5.55 -1.81
N ILE A 71 2.70 5.98 -1.35
CA ILE A 71 1.50 6.17 -2.19
C ILE A 71 1.79 7.17 -3.32
N ALA A 72 2.36 8.34 -3.01
CA ALA A 72 2.71 9.35 -4.01
C ALA A 72 3.73 8.85 -5.05
N LEU A 73 4.65 7.96 -4.68
CA LEU A 73 5.59 7.34 -5.62
C LEU A 73 4.88 6.41 -6.61
N LEU A 74 3.94 5.59 -6.15
CA LEU A 74 3.10 4.77 -7.04
C LEU A 74 2.30 5.63 -8.03
N GLU A 75 1.76 6.75 -7.55
CA GLU A 75 0.97 7.70 -8.37
C GLU A 75 1.78 8.40 -9.46
N ARG A 76 3.11 8.49 -9.31
CA ARG A 76 4.00 9.06 -10.33
C ARG A 76 4.19 8.16 -11.54
N VAL A 77 3.92 6.87 -11.41
CA VAL A 77 4.12 5.87 -12.47
C VAL A 77 2.84 5.04 -12.72
N PRO A 78 1.66 5.67 -12.89
CA PRO A 78 0.38 4.98 -12.78
C PRO A 78 0.16 3.89 -13.85
N SER A 79 0.87 3.98 -14.98
CA SER A 79 0.81 3.03 -16.08
C SER A 79 1.80 1.85 -15.96
N LEU A 80 2.68 1.86 -14.95
CA LEU A 80 3.66 0.79 -14.74
C LEU A 80 2.95 -0.47 -14.23
N GLN A 81 3.27 -1.61 -14.86
CA GLN A 81 2.78 -2.93 -14.50
C GLN A 81 3.95 -3.88 -14.17
N GLU A 82 3.94 -4.46 -12.97
CA GLU A 82 4.91 -5.47 -12.50
C GLU A 82 4.17 -6.81 -12.27
N GLY A 83 4.16 -7.67 -13.29
CA GLY A 83 3.36 -8.89 -13.28
C GLY A 83 1.87 -8.60 -13.05
N ILE A 84 1.34 -9.02 -11.90
CA ILE A 84 -0.06 -8.77 -11.49
C ILE A 84 -0.29 -7.38 -10.88
N TRP A 85 0.78 -6.68 -10.51
CA TRP A 85 0.70 -5.39 -9.83
C TRP A 85 0.61 -4.25 -10.84
N ASN A 86 -0.40 -3.39 -10.69
CA ASN A 86 -0.52 -2.16 -11.45
C ASN A 86 -0.31 -0.96 -10.51
N ALA A 87 0.66 -0.09 -10.78
CA ALA A 87 1.01 1.00 -9.87
C ALA A 87 -0.18 1.92 -9.56
N GLY A 88 -0.97 2.28 -10.59
CA GLY A 88 -2.14 3.14 -10.43
C GLY A 88 -3.24 2.49 -9.59
N MET A 89 -3.57 1.22 -9.84
CA MET A 89 -4.55 0.48 -9.04
C MET A 89 -4.06 0.29 -7.60
N THR A 90 -2.79 -0.08 -7.44
CA THR A 90 -2.15 -0.28 -6.13
C THR A 90 -2.13 1.02 -5.31
N ALA A 91 -1.85 2.17 -5.94
CA ALA A 91 -1.95 3.47 -5.28
C ALA A 91 -3.38 3.77 -4.78
N ARG A 92 -4.41 3.50 -5.61
CA ARG A 92 -5.81 3.72 -5.24
C ARG A 92 -6.22 2.87 -4.04
N VAL A 93 -5.87 1.59 -4.05
CA VAL A 93 -6.16 0.67 -2.94
C VAL A 93 -5.43 1.12 -1.67
N ALA A 94 -4.11 1.36 -1.76
CA ALA A 94 -3.31 1.77 -0.61
C ALA A 94 -3.79 3.10 0.00
N ARG A 95 -4.17 4.07 -0.84
CA ARG A 95 -4.76 5.33 -0.36
C ARG A 95 -6.08 5.10 0.36
N LYS A 96 -6.96 4.27 -0.21
CA LYS A 96 -8.26 3.98 0.40
C LYS A 96 -8.10 3.28 1.75
N VAL A 97 -7.18 2.33 1.87
CA VAL A 97 -6.84 1.68 3.13
C VAL A 97 -6.37 2.73 4.14
N MET A 98 -5.40 3.57 3.79
CA MET A 98 -4.91 4.65 4.66
C MET A 98 -6.05 5.57 5.14
N GLU A 99 -6.91 6.03 4.24
CA GLU A 99 -8.03 6.91 4.59
C GLU A 99 -9.03 6.25 5.56
N LEU A 100 -9.21 4.93 5.46
CA LEU A 100 -10.08 4.18 6.36
C LEU A 100 -9.45 3.98 7.74
N GLU A 101 -8.16 3.60 7.79
CA GLU A 101 -7.43 3.47 9.05
C GLU A 101 -7.32 4.81 9.81
N GLU A 102 -7.21 5.92 9.07
CA GLU A 102 -7.12 7.27 9.63
C GLU A 102 -8.49 7.92 9.88
N SER A 103 -9.60 7.22 9.60
CA SER A 103 -10.95 7.77 9.69
C SER A 103 -11.33 8.16 11.12
N GLY A 104 -11.85 9.38 11.29
CA GLY A 104 -12.24 9.90 12.60
C GLY A 104 -11.09 10.44 13.46
N ILE A 105 -9.84 10.37 12.97
CA ILE A 105 -8.69 11.00 13.62
C ILE A 105 -8.51 12.41 13.03
N ALA A 106 -8.56 13.44 13.89
CA ALA A 106 -8.49 14.83 13.45
C ALA A 106 -7.15 15.18 12.76
N GLU A 107 -6.05 14.64 13.27
CA GLU A 107 -4.72 14.81 12.71
C GLU A 107 -3.84 13.62 13.08
N VAL A 108 -3.20 13.00 12.08
CA VAL A 108 -2.24 11.90 12.26
C VAL A 108 -0.84 12.47 12.11
N ARG A 109 -0.08 12.52 13.22
CA ARG A 109 1.28 13.07 13.30
C ARG A 109 2.34 11.99 13.44
N GLU A 110 2.01 10.90 14.10
CA GLU A 110 2.91 9.77 14.35
C GLU A 110 2.21 8.41 14.18
N ALA A 111 2.99 7.33 14.20
CA ALA A 111 2.47 5.97 14.04
C ALA A 111 1.46 5.58 15.14
N ALA A 112 1.65 6.11 16.36
CA ALA A 112 0.80 5.80 17.51
C ALA A 112 -0.62 6.40 17.41
N ASP A 113 -0.83 7.41 16.57
CA ASP A 113 -2.14 8.03 16.36
C ASP A 113 -3.13 7.10 15.64
N VAL A 114 -2.63 6.13 14.86
CA VAL A 114 -3.44 5.09 14.22
C VAL A 114 -3.40 3.83 15.10
N PRO A 115 -4.43 3.56 15.91
CA PRO A 115 -4.42 2.44 16.85
C PRO A 115 -4.49 1.09 16.13
N ASP A 116 -4.02 0.03 16.78
CA ASP A 116 -3.98 -1.33 16.21
C ASP A 116 -5.35 -1.82 15.71
N TRP A 117 -6.43 -1.54 16.44
CA TRP A 117 -7.80 -1.92 16.05
C TRP A 117 -8.30 -1.23 14.78
N ALA A 118 -7.70 -0.10 14.39
CA ALA A 118 -8.05 0.60 13.15
C ALA A 118 -7.29 0.06 11.94
N ARG A 119 -6.30 -0.82 12.15
CA ARG A 119 -5.42 -1.34 11.10
C ARG A 119 -6.13 -2.40 10.28
N ILE A 120 -5.94 -2.34 8.97
CA ILE A 120 -6.56 -3.26 8.02
C ILE A 120 -5.50 -4.25 7.54
N SER A 121 -5.70 -5.53 7.87
CA SER A 121 -4.76 -6.62 7.61
C SER A 121 -5.02 -7.35 6.29
N ASP A 122 -6.28 -7.47 5.89
CA ASP A 122 -6.67 -8.13 4.64
C ASP A 122 -7.46 -7.19 3.74
N VAL A 123 -7.06 -7.13 2.48
CA VAL A 123 -7.66 -6.27 1.46
C VAL A 123 -7.97 -7.14 0.26
N VAL A 124 -9.24 -7.47 0.11
CA VAL A 124 -9.74 -8.23 -1.04
C VAL A 124 -10.33 -7.24 -2.03
N PRO A 125 -9.67 -6.98 -3.17
CA PRO A 125 -10.24 -6.10 -4.19
C PRO A 125 -11.47 -6.76 -4.81
N GLU A 126 -12.61 -6.07 -4.77
CA GLU A 126 -13.79 -6.45 -5.54
C GLU A 126 -13.76 -5.77 -6.91
N PHE A 127 -13.70 -6.59 -7.95
CA PHE A 127 -13.78 -6.13 -9.33
C PHE A 127 -15.23 -6.20 -9.79
N GLU A 128 -15.85 -5.06 -10.07
CA GLU A 128 -17.18 -5.06 -10.69
C GLU A 128 -17.11 -5.72 -12.07
N LYS A 129 -18.17 -6.46 -12.44
CA LYS A 129 -18.38 -7.04 -13.80
C LYS A 129 -18.62 -5.91 -14.81
N GLY A 130 -17.60 -5.12 -15.09
CA GLY A 130 -17.74 -3.90 -15.89
C GLY A 130 -16.49 -3.02 -15.92
N GLY A 131 -15.29 -3.57 -15.72
CA GLY A 131 -14.03 -3.04 -16.24
C GLY A 131 -13.46 -1.72 -15.70
N GLU A 132 -14.19 -0.87 -14.96
CA GLU A 132 -13.67 0.49 -14.65
C GLU A 132 -13.80 0.97 -13.20
N ALA A 133 -14.46 0.23 -12.31
CA ALA A 133 -14.52 0.57 -10.89
C ALA A 133 -14.06 -0.60 -10.00
N SER A 134 -13.07 -0.33 -9.16
CA SER A 134 -12.68 -1.19 -8.04
C SER A 134 -13.24 -0.57 -6.77
N ASN A 135 -14.25 -1.22 -6.17
CA ASN A 135 -14.67 -0.90 -4.81
C ASN A 135 -13.78 -1.69 -3.85
N VAL A 136 -13.30 -1.03 -2.80
CA VAL A 136 -12.54 -1.68 -1.73
C VAL A 136 -13.50 -1.86 -0.57
N GLU A 137 -14.01 -3.09 -0.40
CA GLU A 137 -14.70 -3.46 0.83
C GLU A 137 -13.64 -3.83 1.87
N VAL A 138 -13.73 -3.20 3.03
CA VAL A 138 -12.83 -3.43 4.16
C VAL A 138 -13.58 -4.23 5.20
N PHE A 139 -13.08 -5.44 5.46
CA PHE A 139 -13.56 -6.27 6.55
C PHE A 139 -12.83 -5.84 7.82
N ASN A 140 -13.53 -5.09 8.67
CA ASN A 140 -13.11 -4.86 10.05
C ASN A 140 -13.82 -5.93 10.91
N GLU A 141 -13.04 -6.76 11.60
CA GLU A 141 -13.54 -7.61 12.69
C GLU A 141 -13.36 -6.91 14.05
#